data_AF-A0A920MUA0-F1
#
_entry.id   AF-A0A920MUA0-F1
#
_cell.length_a   1.000
_cell.length_b   1.000
_cell.length_c   1.000
_cell.angle_alpha   90.00
_cell.angle_beta   90.00
_cell.angle_gamma   90.00
#
_symmetry.space_group_name_H-M   'P 1'
#
loop_
_entity.id
_entity.type
_entity.pdbx_description
1 polymer ?
#
loop_
_entity_poly.entity_id
_entity_poly.type
_entity_poly.pdbx_seq_one_letter_code
_entity_poly.pdbx_strand_id
1 'polypeptide(L)'
;MKYLFPLLPFLLVWGLLLCTETFASISLINGLSQLLLFLLVVCLPTWRTGRMSYVDIGWPWGVALIGIITWCYAEGDSLRIMAISIIYILIGSRMGLGSLKMWSLGMFNKEFPRYEYQKRRWKRAGKNNTALAMQIEAILQGLANASFFAMPAFIIATNTSNPKELGLQVVILEIIGIAIWFSAFIMESVADMQKLSFLREMKRLGQKNQVCNVGLWKYSRHPNYFAEWMVWNGVIIASIPSWIMLYEKESPIVWVLLGLGLLFMSRLMYTTLVYHTGAVPSEYYSVQKRPDYKSYQETTNIFFPGPKKS
;
A
#
# COMPACT_ATOMS: atom_id res chain seq x y z
N MET A 1 20.22 17.76 -0.46
CA MET A 1 18.91 17.83 0.25
C MET A 1 17.71 17.36 -0.59
N LYS A 2 17.50 17.83 -1.83
CA LYS A 2 16.31 17.51 -2.67
C LYS A 2 15.99 16.02 -2.89
N TYR A 3 17.00 15.14 -2.82
CA TYR A 3 16.83 13.70 -3.00
C TYR A 3 16.38 12.99 -1.72
N LEU A 4 17.01 13.32 -0.59
CA LEU A 4 16.86 12.58 0.68
C LEU A 4 15.71 13.08 1.54
N PHE A 5 15.28 14.34 1.37
CA PHE A 5 14.20 14.93 2.17
C PHE A 5 12.90 14.09 2.20
N PRO A 6 12.45 13.46 1.09
CA PRO A 6 11.29 12.57 1.11
C PRO A 6 11.41 11.34 2.02
N LEU A 7 12.63 10.95 2.44
CA LEU A 7 12.85 9.83 3.36
C LEU A 7 12.54 10.19 4.82
N LEU A 8 12.60 11.49 5.16
CA LEU A 8 12.56 11.95 6.54
C LEU A 8 11.30 11.50 7.31
N PRO A 9 10.07 11.60 6.78
CA PRO A 9 8.88 11.15 7.51
C PRO A 9 8.93 9.66 7.88
N PHE A 10 9.47 8.83 6.99
CA PHE A 10 9.60 7.39 7.20
C PHE A 10 10.67 7.05 8.24
N LEU A 11 11.81 7.75 8.20
CA LEU A 11 12.88 7.59 9.18
C LEU A 11 12.44 8.07 10.57
N LEU A 12 11.68 9.16 10.66
CA LEU A 12 11.15 9.67 11.92
C LEU A 12 10.17 8.68 12.55
N VAL A 13 9.26 8.10 11.75
CA VAL A 13 8.30 7.11 12.27
C VAL A 13 8.96 5.77 12.58
N TRP A 14 9.93 5.33 11.78
CA TRP A 14 10.70 4.15 12.14
C TRP A 14 11.50 4.38 13.43
N GLY A 15 12.12 5.56 13.57
CA GLY A 15 12.80 5.99 14.80
C GLY A 15 11.87 6.04 16.00
N LEU A 16 10.63 6.52 15.84
CA LEU A 16 9.60 6.46 16.88
C LEU A 16 9.36 5.02 17.33
N LEU A 17 9.11 4.09 16.40
CA LEU A 17 8.89 2.67 16.73
C LEU A 17 10.11 2.02 17.39
N LEU A 18 11.33 2.41 17.01
CA LEU A 18 12.57 1.92 17.64
C LEU A 18 12.78 2.48 19.06
N CYS A 19 12.27 3.67 19.35
CA CYS A 19 12.40 4.30 20.67
C CYS A 19 11.26 3.91 21.63
N THR A 20 10.23 3.22 21.15
CA THR A 20 9.14 2.70 21.98
C THR A 20 9.49 1.30 22.46
N GLU A 21 9.61 1.08 23.77
CA GLU A 21 10.00 -0.22 24.35
C GLU A 21 9.09 -1.36 23.85
N THR A 22 7.79 -1.10 23.75
CA THR A 22 6.79 -2.04 23.23
C THR A 22 7.08 -2.51 21.78
N PHE A 23 7.71 -1.68 20.94
CA PHE A 23 7.90 -1.95 19.52
C PHE A 23 9.36 -2.14 19.10
N ALA A 24 10.33 -1.78 19.94
CA ALA A 24 11.73 -1.64 19.54
C ALA A 24 12.30 -2.89 18.87
N SER A 25 12.12 -4.06 19.50
CA SER A 25 12.64 -5.34 18.99
C SER A 25 12.02 -5.73 17.65
N ILE A 26 10.69 -5.80 17.57
CA ILE A 26 9.98 -6.18 16.34
C ILE A 26 10.18 -5.15 15.22
N SER A 27 10.29 -3.86 15.56
CA SER A 27 10.55 -2.78 14.60
C SER A 27 11.96 -2.85 14.02
N LEU A 28 12.96 -3.19 14.83
CA LEU A 28 14.32 -3.41 14.37
C LEU A 28 14.40 -4.61 13.41
N ILE A 29 13.82 -5.74 13.80
CA ILE A 29 13.78 -6.95 12.99
C ILE A 29 13.09 -6.68 11.65
N ASN A 30 11.91 -6.04 11.68
CA ASN A 30 11.20 -5.67 10.45
C ASN A 30 12.02 -4.70 9.61
N GLY A 31 12.53 -3.62 10.18
CA GLY A 31 13.27 -2.63 9.41
C GLY A 31 14.51 -3.20 8.72
N LEU A 32 15.31 -4.01 9.42
CA LEU A 32 16.47 -4.70 8.81
C LEU A 32 16.03 -5.68 7.71
N SER A 33 14.94 -6.41 7.94
CA SER A 33 14.38 -7.35 6.97
C SER A 33 13.85 -6.64 5.71
N GLN A 34 13.19 -5.48 5.87
CA GLN A 34 12.74 -4.65 4.75
C GLN A 34 13.92 -4.07 3.97
N LEU A 35 14.95 -3.57 4.66
CA LEU A 35 16.15 -3.06 3.99
C LEU A 35 16.86 -4.16 3.19
N LEU A 36 16.97 -5.37 3.74
CA LEU A 36 17.56 -6.52 3.05
C LEU A 36 16.71 -6.94 1.83
N LEU A 37 15.38 -7.06 2.01
CA LEU A 37 14.46 -7.39 0.93
C LEU A 37 14.56 -6.37 -0.20
N PHE A 38 14.48 -5.08 0.11
CA PHE A 38 14.53 -4.02 -0.90
C PHE A 38 15.91 -3.90 -1.53
N LEU A 39 17.00 -4.14 -0.80
CA LEU A 39 18.34 -4.19 -1.38
C LEU A 39 18.41 -5.26 -2.47
N LEU A 40 18.01 -6.49 -2.14
CA LEU A 40 18.16 -7.67 -3.00
C LEU A 40 17.15 -7.71 -4.15
N VAL A 41 15.88 -7.40 -3.88
CA VAL A 41 14.77 -7.58 -4.83
C VAL A 41 14.50 -6.32 -5.66
N VAL A 42 14.88 -5.14 -5.17
CA VAL A 42 14.56 -3.87 -5.83
C VAL A 42 15.82 -3.10 -6.23
N CYS A 43 16.65 -2.70 -5.28
CA CYS A 43 17.76 -1.78 -5.51
C CYS A 43 18.81 -2.38 -6.46
N LEU A 44 19.25 -3.62 -6.22
CA LEU A 44 20.19 -4.32 -7.08
C LEU A 44 19.64 -4.55 -8.51
N PRO A 45 18.43 -5.10 -8.71
CA PRO A 45 17.83 -5.19 -10.04
C PRO A 45 17.63 -3.84 -10.74
N THR A 46 17.18 -2.81 -10.02
CA THR A 46 17.01 -1.46 -10.58
C THR A 46 18.33 -0.85 -11.00
N TRP A 47 19.40 -1.03 -10.23
CA TRP A 47 20.74 -0.57 -10.61
C TRP A 47 21.26 -1.29 -11.87
N ARG A 48 21.09 -2.61 -11.95
CA ARG A 48 21.56 -3.41 -13.09
C ARG A 48 20.77 -3.18 -14.38
N THR A 49 19.46 -3.00 -14.27
CA THR A 49 18.56 -2.96 -15.44
C THR A 49 18.11 -1.55 -15.83
N GLY A 50 18.28 -0.57 -14.93
CA GLY A 50 17.72 0.78 -15.10
C GLY A 50 16.19 0.82 -15.02
N ARG A 51 15.55 -0.21 -14.45
CA ARG A 51 14.09 -0.33 -14.35
C ARG A 51 13.63 -0.30 -12.89
N MET A 52 12.66 0.55 -12.61
CA MET A 52 12.07 0.68 -11.29
C MET A 52 10.89 -0.29 -11.06
N SER A 53 10.39 -0.95 -12.11
CA SER A 53 9.29 -1.94 -12.01
C SER A 53 9.47 -2.99 -10.91
N TYR A 54 10.70 -3.37 -10.54
CA TYR A 54 10.99 -4.32 -9.46
C TYR A 54 10.41 -3.91 -8.10
N VAL A 55 10.14 -2.63 -7.88
CA VAL A 55 9.41 -2.12 -6.71
C VAL A 55 8.05 -2.81 -6.57
N ASP A 56 7.37 -3.14 -7.67
CA ASP A 56 6.08 -3.83 -7.65
C ASP A 56 6.18 -5.30 -7.20
N ILE A 57 7.39 -5.85 -7.07
CA ILE A 57 7.66 -7.14 -6.41
C ILE A 57 8.02 -6.89 -4.95
N GLY A 58 8.98 -6.00 -4.68
CA GLY A 58 9.49 -5.77 -3.33
C GLY A 58 8.45 -5.23 -2.35
N TRP A 59 7.63 -4.27 -2.78
CA TRP A 59 6.61 -3.66 -1.92
C TRP A 59 5.58 -4.66 -1.38
N PRO A 60 4.85 -5.44 -2.21
CA PRO A 60 3.85 -6.37 -1.70
C PRO A 60 4.45 -7.54 -0.92
N TRP A 61 5.63 -8.05 -1.32
CA TRP A 61 6.32 -9.07 -0.53
C TRP A 61 6.84 -8.53 0.80
N GLY A 62 7.19 -7.24 0.85
CA GLY A 62 7.51 -6.57 2.10
C GLY A 62 6.30 -6.45 3.03
N VAL A 63 5.09 -6.24 2.50
CA VAL A 63 3.84 -6.28 3.28
C VAL A 63 3.57 -7.69 3.83
N ALA A 64 3.75 -8.73 3.01
CA ALA A 64 3.61 -10.11 3.48
C ALA A 64 4.64 -10.44 4.57
N LEU A 65 5.87 -9.93 4.43
CA LEU A 65 6.94 -10.09 5.40
C LEU A 65 6.62 -9.43 6.74
N ILE A 66 5.93 -8.27 6.77
CA ILE A 66 5.42 -7.68 8.02
C ILE A 66 4.52 -8.69 8.74
N GLY A 67 3.61 -9.34 8.02
CA GLY A 67 2.71 -10.35 8.60
C GLY A 67 3.45 -11.56 9.15
N ILE A 68 4.48 -12.06 8.44
CA ILE A 68 5.32 -13.17 8.91
C ILE A 68 6.10 -12.77 10.18
N ILE A 69 6.71 -11.59 10.19
CA ILE A 69 7.46 -11.09 11.35
C ILE A 69 6.53 -10.88 12.54
N THR A 70 5.33 -10.36 12.30
CA THR A 70 4.30 -10.18 13.34
C THR A 70 3.92 -11.53 13.95
N TRP A 71 3.71 -12.56 13.13
CA TRP A 71 3.41 -13.90 13.62
C TRP A 71 4.54 -14.48 14.49
N CYS A 72 5.80 -14.29 14.08
CA CYS A 72 6.94 -14.92 14.72
C CYS A 72 7.44 -14.20 15.99
N TYR A 73 7.27 -12.88 16.08
CA TYR A 73 7.96 -12.05 17.07
C TYR A 73 7.04 -11.15 17.92
N ALA A 74 5.75 -11.08 17.63
CA ALA A 74 4.84 -10.32 18.49
C ALA A 74 4.51 -11.10 19.77
N GLU A 75 4.33 -10.37 20.88
CA GLU A 75 4.15 -10.94 22.23
C GLU A 75 2.77 -10.63 22.84
N GLY A 76 1.81 -10.14 22.04
CA GLY A 76 0.43 -9.89 22.46
C GLY A 76 -0.48 -11.13 22.47
N ASP A 77 -1.79 -10.88 22.45
CA ASP A 77 -2.80 -11.92 22.40
C ASP A 77 -2.71 -12.76 21.12
N SER A 78 -2.81 -14.09 21.26
CA SER A 78 -2.60 -15.04 20.17
C SER A 78 -3.64 -14.91 19.04
N LEU A 79 -4.89 -14.57 19.36
CA LEU A 79 -5.94 -14.37 18.36
C LEU A 79 -5.66 -13.10 17.54
N ARG A 80 -5.25 -12.02 18.20
CA ARG A 80 -4.87 -10.77 17.52
C ARG A 80 -3.67 -10.96 16.62
N ILE A 81 -2.60 -11.59 17.13
CA ILE A 81 -1.39 -11.91 16.36
C ILE A 81 -1.76 -12.72 15.13
N MET A 82 -2.54 -13.79 15.32
CA MET A 82 -2.96 -14.66 14.22
C MET A 82 -3.76 -13.90 13.17
N ALA A 83 -4.80 -13.16 13.60
CA ALA A 83 -5.70 -12.46 12.70
C ALA A 83 -4.96 -11.39 11.87
N ILE A 84 -4.17 -10.53 12.51
CA ILE A 84 -3.50 -9.44 11.82
C ILE A 84 -2.38 -9.93 10.89
N SER A 85 -1.67 -10.97 11.32
CA SER A 85 -0.61 -11.59 10.50
C SER A 85 -1.19 -12.23 9.23
N ILE A 86 -2.31 -12.97 9.34
CA ILE A 86 -3.00 -13.53 8.18
C ILE A 86 -3.47 -12.42 7.25
N ILE A 87 -4.06 -11.35 7.78
CA ILE A 87 -4.49 -10.18 6.99
C ILE A 87 -3.32 -9.60 6.18
N TYR A 88 -2.18 -9.33 6.81
CA TYR A 88 -1.01 -8.77 6.13
C TYR A 88 -0.41 -9.73 5.09
N ILE A 89 -0.34 -11.03 5.41
CA ILE A 89 0.10 -12.05 4.46
C ILE A 89 -0.84 -12.10 3.25
N LEU A 90 -2.16 -12.03 3.44
CA LEU A 90 -3.12 -12.03 2.35
C LEU A 90 -3.03 -10.77 1.48
N ILE A 91 -2.90 -9.58 2.09
CA ILE A 91 -2.71 -8.32 1.35
C ILE A 91 -1.46 -8.42 0.47
N GLY A 92 -0.32 -8.74 1.08
CA GLY A 92 0.97 -8.77 0.40
C GLY A 92 1.08 -9.88 -0.64
N SER A 93 0.70 -11.11 -0.28
CA SER A 93 0.84 -12.27 -1.17
C SER A 93 -0.07 -12.18 -2.40
N ARG A 94 -1.29 -11.64 -2.29
CA ARG A 94 -2.19 -11.45 -3.45
C ARG A 94 -1.52 -10.63 -4.55
N MET A 95 -0.98 -9.47 -4.20
CA MET A 95 -0.27 -8.58 -5.13
C MET A 95 1.09 -9.16 -5.53
N GLY A 96 1.81 -9.74 -4.57
CA GLY A 96 3.13 -10.35 -4.75
C GLY A 96 3.11 -11.48 -5.78
N LEU A 97 2.16 -12.40 -5.69
CA LEU A 97 1.98 -13.48 -6.66
C LEU A 97 1.64 -12.95 -8.06
N GLY A 98 0.80 -11.91 -8.14
CA GLY A 98 0.51 -11.22 -9.40
C GLY A 98 1.77 -10.61 -10.03
N SER A 99 2.61 -9.96 -9.22
CA SER A 99 3.88 -9.37 -9.65
C SER A 99 4.89 -10.41 -10.15
N LEU A 100 5.01 -11.55 -9.46
CA LEU A 100 5.89 -12.64 -9.86
C LEU A 100 5.42 -13.29 -11.17
N LYS A 101 4.11 -13.43 -11.35
CA LYS A 101 3.54 -13.90 -12.62
C LYS A 101 3.83 -12.92 -13.76
N MET A 102 3.71 -11.62 -13.54
CA MET A 102 4.07 -10.62 -14.56
C MET A 102 5.57 -10.64 -14.87
N TRP A 103 6.41 -10.87 -13.85
CA TRP A 103 7.86 -11.02 -14.01
C TRP A 103 8.22 -12.26 -14.84
N SER A 104 7.65 -13.43 -14.54
CA SER A 104 7.90 -14.66 -15.30
C SER A 104 7.43 -14.58 -16.75
N LEU A 105 6.40 -13.77 -17.04
CA LEU A 105 5.94 -13.46 -18.39
C LEU A 105 6.83 -12.42 -19.11
N GLY A 106 7.93 -11.97 -18.51
CA GLY A 106 8.86 -11.02 -19.11
C GLY A 106 8.35 -9.58 -19.18
N MET A 107 7.27 -9.23 -18.45
CA MET A 107 6.70 -7.87 -18.49
C MET A 107 7.64 -6.82 -17.91
N PHE A 108 8.55 -7.24 -17.02
CA PHE A 108 9.58 -6.40 -16.39
C PHE A 108 10.78 -6.14 -17.31
N ASN A 109 10.78 -6.70 -18.53
CA ASN A 109 11.75 -6.34 -19.57
C ASN A 109 11.52 -4.93 -20.13
N LYS A 110 10.41 -4.29 -19.77
CA LYS A 110 10.11 -2.89 -20.07
C LYS A 110 9.71 -2.19 -18.77
N GLU A 111 10.05 -0.92 -18.67
CA GLU A 111 9.61 -0.09 -17.55
C GLU A 111 8.09 0.11 -17.59
N PHE A 112 7.43 0.02 -16.44
CA PHE A 112 5.99 0.30 -16.41
C PHE A 112 5.69 1.79 -16.61
N PRO A 113 4.55 2.13 -17.23
CA PRO A 113 4.22 3.53 -17.56
C PRO A 113 4.26 4.47 -16.36
N ARG A 114 3.87 4.02 -15.15
CA ARG A 114 3.91 4.84 -13.93
C ARG A 114 5.33 5.31 -13.58
N TYR A 115 6.36 4.48 -13.79
CA TYR A 115 7.74 4.85 -13.51
C TYR A 115 8.34 5.73 -14.63
N GLU A 116 7.90 5.54 -15.87
CA GLU A 116 8.20 6.50 -16.95
C GLU A 116 7.58 7.88 -16.68
N TYR A 117 6.37 7.93 -16.12
CA TYR A 117 5.77 9.18 -15.66
C TYR A 117 6.55 9.79 -14.49
N GLN A 118 7.02 8.97 -13.55
CA GLN A 118 7.81 9.42 -12.41
C GLN A 118 9.13 10.06 -12.84
N LYS A 119 9.82 9.52 -13.86
CA LYS A 119 11.02 10.14 -14.45
C LYS A 119 10.74 11.57 -14.94
N ARG A 120 9.55 11.84 -15.50
CA ARG A 120 9.14 13.19 -15.90
C ARG A 120 8.96 14.13 -14.70
N ARG A 121 8.42 13.62 -13.59
CA ARG A 121 8.25 14.40 -12.35
C ARG A 121 9.57 14.76 -11.73
N TRP A 122 10.53 13.84 -11.71
CA TRP A 122 11.90 14.12 -11.26
C TRP A 122 12.54 15.25 -12.05
N LYS A 123 12.43 15.21 -13.38
CA LYS A 123 12.94 16.28 -14.24
C LYS A 123 12.31 17.63 -13.91
N ARG A 124 10.98 17.68 -13.71
CA ARG A 124 10.27 18.91 -13.28
C ARG A 124 10.68 19.40 -11.89
N ALA A 125 11.03 18.48 -10.98
CA ALA A 125 11.53 18.79 -9.65
C ALA A 125 13.02 19.17 -9.61
N GLY A 126 13.70 19.23 -10.77
CA GLY A 126 15.13 19.52 -10.87
C GLY A 126 16.03 18.41 -10.35
N LYS A 127 15.56 17.16 -10.36
CA LYS A 127 16.39 15.97 -10.07
C LYS A 127 17.07 15.53 -11.37
N ASN A 128 18.34 15.90 -11.53
CA ASN A 128 19.11 15.66 -12.76
C ASN A 128 19.74 14.25 -12.81
N ASN A 129 20.04 13.65 -11.65
CA ASN A 129 20.50 12.26 -11.57
C ASN A 129 19.32 11.29 -11.40
N THR A 130 18.89 10.69 -12.51
CA THR A 130 17.78 9.72 -12.54
C THR A 130 18.14 8.41 -11.82
N ALA A 131 19.37 7.93 -11.95
CA ALA A 131 19.81 6.68 -11.29
C ALA A 131 19.73 6.80 -9.77
N LEU A 132 20.20 7.92 -9.22
CA LEU A 132 20.06 8.22 -7.80
C LEU A 132 18.59 8.38 -7.40
N ALA A 133 17.77 9.07 -8.20
CA ALA A 133 16.34 9.22 -7.91
C ALA A 133 15.61 7.87 -7.82
N MET A 134 15.93 6.93 -8.72
CA MET A 134 15.38 5.57 -8.69
C MET A 134 15.78 4.82 -7.41
N GLN A 135 17.05 4.86 -7.02
CA GLN A 135 17.52 4.18 -5.81
C GLN A 135 16.89 4.76 -4.54
N ILE A 136 16.80 6.08 -4.45
CA ILE A 136 16.17 6.72 -3.28
C ILE A 136 14.68 6.39 -3.18
N GLU A 137 13.93 6.40 -4.29
CA GLU A 137 12.52 6.03 -4.24
C GLU A 137 12.30 4.52 -4.05
N ALA A 138 13.22 3.67 -4.50
CA ALA A 138 13.20 2.25 -4.16
C ALA A 138 13.33 2.04 -2.65
N ILE A 139 14.33 2.66 -2.01
CA ILE A 139 14.54 2.57 -0.56
C ILE A 139 13.37 3.21 0.21
N LEU A 140 12.80 4.31 -0.30
CA LEU A 140 11.63 4.96 0.31
C LEU A 140 10.47 3.98 0.49
N GLN A 141 10.22 3.10 -0.48
CA GLN A 141 9.15 2.11 -0.39
C GLN A 141 9.46 1.01 0.65
N GLY A 142 10.72 0.63 0.81
CA GLY A 142 11.15 -0.26 1.90
C GLY A 142 11.01 0.40 3.27
N LEU A 143 11.37 1.67 3.37
CA LEU A 143 11.18 2.46 4.60
C LEU A 143 9.70 2.67 4.92
N ALA A 144 8.82 2.77 3.91
CA ALA A 144 7.38 2.78 4.11
C ALA A 144 6.91 1.49 4.82
N ASN A 145 7.36 0.33 4.34
CA ASN A 145 7.08 -0.96 4.98
C ASN A 145 7.74 -1.11 6.37
N ALA A 146 8.91 -0.52 6.58
CA ALA A 146 9.59 -0.51 7.88
C ALA A 146 8.89 0.35 8.94
N SER A 147 8.10 1.35 8.50
CA SER A 147 7.51 2.38 9.36
C SER A 147 5.97 2.34 9.35
N PHE A 148 5.33 3.24 8.60
CA PHE A 148 3.88 3.46 8.61
C PHE A 148 3.08 2.19 8.36
N PHE A 149 3.49 1.35 7.40
CA PHE A 149 2.70 0.19 7.03
C PHE A 149 2.80 -0.95 8.04
N ALA A 150 3.88 -1.02 8.82
CA ALA A 150 4.00 -1.99 9.91
C ALA A 150 3.27 -1.55 11.19
N MET A 151 3.07 -0.24 11.36
CA MET A 151 2.52 0.34 12.59
C MET A 151 1.17 -0.26 13.03
N PRO A 152 0.13 -0.41 12.17
CA PRO A 152 -1.12 -1.02 12.60
C PRO A 152 -0.96 -2.47 13.05
N ALA A 153 -0.13 -3.25 12.35
CA ALA A 153 0.15 -4.63 12.72
C ALA A 153 0.79 -4.72 14.10
N PHE A 154 1.80 -3.90 14.36
CA PHE A 154 2.49 -3.89 15.64
C PHE A 154 1.57 -3.44 16.77
N ILE A 155 0.82 -2.36 16.58
CA ILE A 155 -0.14 -1.86 17.57
C ILE A 155 -1.16 -2.94 17.95
N ILE A 156 -1.70 -3.68 16.99
CA ILE A 156 -2.66 -4.77 17.27
C ILE A 156 -1.97 -5.96 17.94
N ALA A 157 -0.81 -6.36 17.43
CA ALA A 157 -0.15 -7.61 17.80
C ALA A 157 0.62 -7.55 19.12
N THR A 158 0.92 -6.37 19.67
CA THR A 158 1.50 -6.22 21.01
C THR A 158 0.45 -6.03 22.11
N ASN A 159 -0.84 -6.04 21.75
CA ASN A 159 -1.91 -5.93 22.74
C ASN A 159 -2.12 -7.26 23.46
N THR A 160 -1.66 -7.33 24.71
CA THR A 160 -1.74 -8.51 25.59
C THR A 160 -3.10 -8.72 26.24
N SER A 161 -4.02 -7.76 26.15
CA SER A 161 -5.28 -7.82 26.89
C SER A 161 -6.24 -8.82 26.25
N ASN A 162 -6.81 -9.70 27.06
CA ASN A 162 -7.74 -10.72 26.61
C ASN A 162 -9.00 -10.08 25.99
N PRO A 163 -9.33 -10.35 24.72
CA PRO A 163 -10.53 -9.79 24.08
C PRO A 163 -11.83 -10.09 24.82
N LYS A 164 -11.87 -11.18 25.59
CA LYS A 164 -13.04 -11.57 26.42
C LYS A 164 -13.23 -10.69 27.66
N GLU A 165 -12.17 -10.00 28.09
CA GLU A 165 -12.16 -9.13 29.27
C GLU A 165 -12.28 -7.64 28.88
N LEU A 166 -12.14 -7.32 27.59
CA LEU A 166 -12.39 -5.98 27.08
C LEU A 166 -13.90 -5.70 27.01
N GLY A 167 -14.28 -4.46 27.33
CA GLY A 167 -15.65 -4.00 27.11
C GLY A 167 -16.08 -4.18 25.65
N LEU A 168 -17.34 -4.58 25.45
CA LEU A 168 -17.93 -4.91 24.14
C LEU A 168 -17.66 -3.85 23.06
N GLN A 169 -17.60 -2.57 23.44
CA GLN A 169 -17.34 -1.44 22.55
C GLN A 169 -15.96 -1.51 21.86
N VAL A 170 -14.95 -2.05 22.54
CA VAL A 170 -13.58 -2.10 22.02
C VAL A 170 -13.44 -3.21 20.98
N VAL A 171 -14.07 -4.36 21.21
CA VAL A 171 -14.10 -5.49 20.26
C VAL A 171 -14.88 -5.14 18.98
N ILE A 172 -15.95 -4.32 19.09
CA ILE A 172 -16.75 -3.90 17.93
C ILE A 172 -15.91 -3.13 16.90
N LEU A 173 -15.00 -2.25 17.33
CA LEU A 173 -14.16 -1.48 16.39
C LEU A 173 -13.14 -2.38 15.67
N GLU A 174 -12.56 -3.38 16.35
CA GLU A 174 -11.69 -4.38 15.71
C GLU A 174 -12.47 -5.13 14.62
N ILE A 175 -13.68 -5.58 14.93
CA ILE A 175 -14.57 -6.29 13.99
C ILE A 175 -14.96 -5.39 12.81
N ILE A 176 -15.32 -4.12 13.05
CA ILE A 176 -15.67 -3.17 11.98
C ILE A 176 -14.47 -2.97 11.06
N GLY A 177 -13.27 -2.78 11.60
CA GLY A 177 -12.05 -2.62 10.81
C GLY A 177 -11.77 -3.86 9.93
N ILE A 178 -11.89 -5.06 10.49
CA ILE A 178 -11.72 -6.32 9.75
C ILE A 178 -12.82 -6.48 8.68
N ALA A 179 -14.07 -6.13 8.98
CA ALA A 179 -15.18 -6.20 8.02
C ALA A 179 -15.00 -5.23 6.85
N ILE A 180 -14.50 -4.01 7.12
CA ILE A 180 -14.12 -3.03 6.09
C ILE A 180 -12.98 -3.58 5.24
N TRP A 181 -11.93 -4.12 5.86
CA TRP A 181 -10.80 -4.74 5.16
C TRP A 181 -11.28 -5.86 4.22
N PHE A 182 -12.11 -6.78 4.72
CA PHE A 182 -12.59 -7.92 3.96
C PHE A 182 -13.48 -7.48 2.79
N SER A 183 -14.42 -6.56 3.03
CA SER A 183 -15.28 -5.98 1.99
C SER A 183 -14.46 -5.27 0.92
N ALA A 184 -13.43 -4.52 1.32
CA ALA A 184 -12.52 -3.82 0.42
C ALA A 184 -11.68 -4.80 -0.41
N PHE A 185 -11.16 -5.85 0.20
CA PHE A 185 -10.40 -6.90 -0.49
C PHE A 185 -11.24 -7.61 -1.57
N ILE A 186 -12.53 -7.88 -1.27
CA ILE A 186 -13.48 -8.41 -2.26
C ILE A 186 -13.73 -7.39 -3.37
N MET A 187 -14.03 -6.13 -3.01
CA MET A 187 -14.30 -5.07 -3.99
C MET A 187 -13.13 -4.89 -4.95
N GLU A 188 -11.90 -4.92 -4.45
CA GLU A 188 -10.69 -4.82 -5.26
C GLU A 188 -10.57 -6.01 -6.22
N SER A 189 -10.72 -7.23 -5.70
CA SER A 189 -10.65 -8.46 -6.50
C SER A 189 -11.71 -8.46 -7.61
N VAL A 190 -12.94 -8.01 -7.30
CA VAL A 190 -14.02 -7.86 -8.28
C VAL A 190 -13.68 -6.80 -9.33
N ALA A 191 -13.16 -5.64 -8.94
CA ALA A 191 -12.76 -4.59 -9.87
C ALA A 191 -11.66 -5.05 -10.83
N ASP A 192 -10.65 -5.75 -10.34
CA ASP A 192 -9.57 -6.29 -11.16
C ASP A 192 -10.06 -7.41 -12.09
N MET A 193 -10.91 -8.32 -11.60
CA MET A 193 -11.54 -9.35 -12.44
C MET A 193 -12.39 -8.74 -13.56
N GLN A 194 -13.21 -7.73 -13.26
CA GLN A 194 -14.00 -7.01 -14.26
C GLN A 194 -13.11 -6.41 -15.36
N LYS A 195 -12.01 -5.75 -14.98
CA LYS A 195 -11.07 -5.17 -15.94
C LYS A 195 -10.35 -6.24 -16.76
N LEU A 196 -9.92 -7.33 -16.14
CA LEU A 196 -9.24 -8.42 -16.85
C LEU A 196 -10.18 -9.10 -17.85
N SER A 197 -11.42 -9.39 -17.45
CA SER A 197 -12.44 -9.97 -18.32
C SER A 197 -12.77 -9.04 -19.48
N PHE A 198 -12.93 -7.75 -19.23
CA PHE A 198 -13.11 -6.74 -20.28
C PHE A 198 -11.93 -6.75 -21.27
N LEU A 199 -10.69 -6.72 -20.79
CA LEU A 199 -9.50 -6.71 -21.67
C LEU A 199 -9.40 -7.99 -22.51
N ARG A 200 -9.74 -9.15 -21.94
CA ARG A 200 -9.79 -10.43 -22.68
C ARG A 200 -10.84 -10.41 -23.77
N GLU A 201 -12.02 -9.87 -23.47
CA GLU A 201 -13.13 -9.77 -24.42
C GLU A 201 -12.79 -8.81 -25.58
N MET A 202 -12.28 -7.62 -25.28
CA MET A 202 -11.87 -6.67 -26.31
C MET A 202 -10.76 -7.25 -27.21
N LYS A 203 -9.83 -8.01 -26.63
CA LYS A 203 -8.82 -8.74 -27.40
C LYS A 203 -9.44 -9.79 -28.32
N ARG A 204 -10.43 -10.55 -27.85
CA ARG A 204 -11.16 -11.56 -28.64
C ARG A 204 -11.89 -10.93 -29.82
N LEU A 205 -12.52 -9.77 -29.61
CA LEU A 205 -13.24 -9.01 -30.64
C LEU A 205 -12.32 -8.20 -31.58
N GLY A 206 -10.99 -8.24 -31.39
CA GLY A 206 -10.04 -7.45 -32.17
C GLY A 206 -10.11 -5.94 -31.89
N GLN A 207 -10.86 -5.52 -30.88
CA GLN A 207 -11.05 -4.12 -30.51
C GLN A 207 -9.91 -3.66 -29.61
N LYS A 208 -9.07 -2.75 -30.13
CA LYS A 208 -7.96 -2.17 -29.38
C LYS A 208 -8.37 -0.86 -28.71
N ASN A 209 -7.65 -0.49 -27.65
CA ASN A 209 -7.75 0.82 -26.99
C ASN A 209 -9.15 1.20 -26.46
N GLN A 210 -9.96 0.20 -26.11
CA GLN A 210 -11.29 0.41 -25.54
C GLN A 210 -11.21 0.82 -24.06
N VAL A 211 -12.21 1.57 -23.60
CA VAL A 211 -12.34 2.05 -22.21
C VAL A 211 -13.17 1.06 -21.40
N CYS A 212 -12.63 0.57 -20.29
CA CYS A 212 -13.37 -0.30 -19.38
C CYS A 212 -14.40 0.55 -18.60
N ASN A 213 -15.67 0.39 -18.92
CA ASN A 213 -16.79 1.06 -18.26
C ASN A 213 -17.86 0.04 -17.81
N VAL A 214 -17.39 -1.05 -17.18
CA VAL A 214 -18.21 -2.21 -16.77
C VAL A 214 -18.20 -2.35 -15.25
N GLY A 215 -19.34 -2.68 -14.65
CA GLY A 215 -19.45 -2.95 -13.22
C GLY A 215 -19.02 -1.76 -12.36
N LEU A 216 -18.07 -1.99 -11.44
CA LEU A 216 -17.54 -0.97 -10.52
C LEU A 216 -16.88 0.20 -11.28
N TRP A 217 -16.34 -0.07 -12.47
CA TRP A 217 -15.73 0.95 -13.32
C TRP A 217 -16.75 1.98 -13.84
N LYS A 218 -18.06 1.77 -13.68
CA LYS A 218 -19.07 2.78 -14.00
C LYS A 218 -19.16 3.92 -12.96
N TYR A 219 -18.74 3.64 -11.72
CA TYR A 219 -18.92 4.54 -10.57
C TYR A 219 -17.61 5.22 -10.16
N SER A 220 -16.48 4.61 -10.48
CA SER A 220 -15.14 5.18 -10.31
C SER A 220 -14.26 4.73 -11.48
N ARG A 221 -13.32 5.57 -11.91
CA ARG A 221 -12.30 5.22 -12.91
C ARG A 221 -11.18 4.39 -12.33
N HIS A 222 -11.08 4.32 -11.01
CA HIS A 222 -10.09 3.52 -10.28
C HIS A 222 -10.73 2.87 -9.03
N PRO A 223 -11.76 2.02 -9.20
CA PRO A 223 -12.45 1.39 -8.07
C PRO A 223 -11.54 0.45 -7.28
N ASN A 224 -10.57 -0.18 -7.96
CA ASN A 224 -9.56 -1.02 -7.33
C ASN A 224 -8.60 -0.20 -6.44
N TYR A 225 -8.23 1.02 -6.84
CA TYR A 225 -7.41 1.89 -5.99
C TYR A 225 -8.18 2.40 -4.77
N PHE A 226 -9.46 2.72 -4.93
CA PHE A 226 -10.30 3.04 -3.76
C PHE A 226 -10.39 1.86 -2.79
N ALA A 227 -10.60 0.66 -3.32
CA ALA A 227 -10.65 -0.56 -2.51
C ALA A 227 -9.31 -0.83 -1.79
N GLU A 228 -8.17 -0.70 -2.47
CA GLU A 228 -6.85 -0.81 -1.84
C GLU A 228 -6.66 0.24 -0.72
N TRP A 229 -7.13 1.47 -0.91
CA TRP A 229 -7.12 2.46 0.18
C TRP A 229 -7.99 2.02 1.36
N MET A 230 -9.18 1.45 1.12
CA MET A 230 -10.06 0.94 2.16
C MET A 230 -9.53 -0.31 2.86
N VAL A 231 -8.72 -1.15 2.20
CA VAL A 231 -7.98 -2.26 2.83
C VAL A 231 -7.13 -1.71 3.98
N TRP A 232 -6.33 -0.68 3.73
CA TRP A 232 -5.49 -0.06 4.76
C TRP A 232 -6.29 0.71 5.82
N ASN A 233 -7.36 1.41 5.43
CA ASN A 233 -8.22 2.07 6.42
C ASN A 233 -8.93 1.06 7.34
N GLY A 234 -9.33 -0.12 6.83
CA GLY A 234 -9.88 -1.19 7.66
C GLY A 234 -8.90 -1.65 8.73
N VAL A 235 -7.64 -1.86 8.35
CA VAL A 235 -6.56 -2.23 9.29
C VAL A 235 -6.26 -1.10 10.28
N ILE A 236 -6.23 0.16 9.84
CA ILE A 236 -6.07 1.33 10.73
C ILE A 236 -7.21 1.38 11.76
N ILE A 237 -8.46 1.23 11.33
CA ILE A 237 -9.63 1.22 12.23
C ILE A 237 -9.53 0.06 13.23
N ALA A 238 -9.13 -1.13 12.78
CA ALA A 238 -8.93 -2.27 13.66
C ALA A 238 -7.83 -2.04 14.71
N SER A 239 -6.86 -1.16 14.44
CA SER A 239 -5.79 -0.83 15.38
C SER A 239 -6.18 0.20 16.45
N ILE A 240 -7.26 0.97 16.25
CA ILE A 240 -7.68 2.04 17.17
C ILE A 240 -7.88 1.53 18.61
N PRO A 241 -8.63 0.44 18.85
CA PRO A 241 -8.70 -0.25 20.14
C PRO A 241 -7.37 -0.40 20.86
N SER A 242 -6.40 -1.02 20.20
CA SER A 242 -5.10 -1.31 20.78
C SER A 242 -4.26 -0.04 20.95
N TRP A 243 -4.40 0.94 20.04
CA TRP A 243 -3.78 2.25 20.18
C TRP A 243 -4.30 3.02 21.40
N ILE A 244 -5.61 3.03 21.68
CA ILE A 244 -6.18 3.69 22.85
C ILE A 244 -5.57 3.12 24.14
N MET A 245 -5.42 1.79 24.22
CA MET A 245 -4.86 1.11 25.39
C MET A 245 -3.37 1.39 25.61
N LEU A 246 -2.63 1.82 24.58
CA LEU A 246 -1.24 2.25 24.75
C LEU A 246 -1.12 3.54 25.57
N TYR A 247 -2.19 4.30 25.78
CA TYR A 247 -2.15 5.52 26.59
C TYR A 247 -1.68 5.25 28.02
N GLU A 248 -1.99 4.09 28.58
CA GLU A 248 -1.57 3.70 29.93
C GLU A 248 -0.15 3.11 29.97
N LYS A 249 0.38 2.65 28.83
CA LYS A 249 1.68 1.98 28.72
C LYS A 249 2.81 2.88 28.21
N GLU A 250 2.46 3.91 27.44
CA GLU A 250 3.40 4.74 26.72
C GLU A 250 3.26 6.22 27.09
N SER A 251 4.32 7.00 26.87
CA SER A 251 4.25 8.44 27.11
C SER A 251 3.17 9.10 26.24
N PRO A 252 2.49 10.17 26.71
CA PRO A 252 1.46 10.86 25.93
C PRO A 252 1.97 11.35 24.57
N ILE A 253 3.25 11.72 24.46
CA ILE A 253 3.88 12.15 23.20
C ILE A 253 3.94 10.99 22.21
N VAL A 254 4.44 9.82 22.63
CA VAL A 254 4.50 8.62 21.79
C VAL A 254 3.08 8.24 21.34
N TRP A 255 2.13 8.23 22.28
CA TRP A 255 0.73 7.91 21.98
C TRP A 255 0.13 8.83 20.89
N VAL A 256 0.32 10.15 21.01
CA VAL A 256 -0.14 11.13 20.00
C VAL A 256 0.56 10.89 18.66
N LEU A 257 1.88 10.68 18.66
CA LEU A 257 2.65 10.47 17.43
C LEU A 257 2.24 9.18 16.70
N LEU A 258 1.92 8.10 17.41
CA LEU A 258 1.36 6.88 16.83
C LEU A 258 0.00 7.15 16.17
N GLY A 259 -0.90 7.88 16.84
CA GLY A 259 -2.20 8.25 16.28
C GLY A 259 -2.08 9.11 15.02
N LEU A 260 -1.19 10.11 15.05
CA LEU A 260 -0.86 10.92 13.87
C LEU A 260 -0.23 10.07 12.76
N GLY A 261 0.59 9.07 13.11
CA GLY A 261 1.17 8.11 12.18
C GLY A 261 0.12 7.28 11.44
N LEU A 262 -0.87 6.76 12.16
CA LEU A 262 -2.01 6.03 11.59
C LEU A 262 -2.83 6.90 10.61
N LEU A 263 -3.14 8.14 10.99
CA LEU A 263 -3.85 9.08 10.11
C LEU A 263 -3.01 9.45 8.87
N PHE A 264 -1.72 9.69 9.07
CA PHE A 264 -0.79 10.01 8.00
C PHE A 264 -0.64 8.84 7.02
N MET A 265 -0.65 7.60 7.50
CA MET A 265 -0.64 6.40 6.65
C MET A 265 -1.82 6.38 5.68
N SER A 266 -3.05 6.68 6.14
CA SER A 266 -4.22 6.77 5.24
C SER A 266 -4.04 7.85 4.18
N ARG A 267 -3.52 9.02 4.57
CA ARG A 267 -3.20 10.11 3.63
C ARG A 267 -2.09 9.73 2.65
N LEU A 268 -1.05 9.04 3.10
CA LEU A 268 0.05 8.56 2.28
C LEU A 268 -0.44 7.56 1.23
N MET A 269 -1.32 6.63 1.61
CA MET A 269 -1.94 5.69 0.67
C MET A 269 -2.80 6.41 -0.36
N TYR A 270 -3.69 7.30 0.07
CA TYR A 270 -4.52 8.10 -0.84
C TYR A 270 -3.66 8.89 -1.84
N THR A 271 -2.67 9.62 -1.34
CA THR A 271 -1.80 10.44 -2.20
C THR A 271 -0.99 9.59 -3.17
N THR A 272 -0.55 8.39 -2.75
CA THR A 272 0.18 7.46 -3.60
C THR A 272 -0.69 6.90 -4.72
N LEU A 273 -1.88 6.41 -4.36
CA LEU A 273 -2.86 5.79 -5.26
C LEU A 273 -3.55 6.78 -6.19
N VAL A 274 -3.60 8.07 -5.85
CA VAL A 274 -4.18 9.08 -6.74
C VAL A 274 -3.11 9.81 -7.54
N TYR A 275 -2.07 10.32 -6.87
CA TYR A 275 -1.16 11.29 -7.48
C TYR A 275 0.22 10.73 -7.79
N HIS A 276 0.78 9.78 -7.04
CA HIS A 276 2.16 9.31 -7.25
C HIS A 276 2.29 8.19 -8.27
N THR A 277 1.82 7.00 -7.94
CA THR A 277 1.97 5.78 -8.77
C THR A 277 0.66 5.29 -9.34
N GLY A 278 -0.48 5.81 -8.86
CA GLY A 278 -1.80 5.33 -9.25
C GLY A 278 -2.48 6.17 -10.35
N ALA A 279 -3.63 6.78 -10.02
CA ALA A 279 -4.61 7.26 -11.00
C ALA A 279 -4.04 8.27 -12.00
N VAL A 280 -3.53 9.41 -11.55
CA VAL A 280 -3.02 10.49 -12.42
C VAL A 280 -1.96 10.01 -13.42
N PRO A 281 -0.90 9.28 -13.01
CA PRO A 281 0.05 8.67 -13.95
C PRO A 281 -0.59 7.69 -14.94
N SER A 282 -1.57 6.89 -14.50
CA SER A 282 -2.25 5.90 -15.33
C SER A 282 -3.16 6.56 -16.37
N GLU A 283 -3.92 7.58 -15.96
CA GLU A 283 -4.83 8.33 -16.83
C GLU A 283 -4.06 9.14 -17.88
N TYR A 284 -2.87 9.67 -17.53
CA TYR A 284 -2.02 10.41 -18.47
C TYR A 284 -1.76 9.63 -19.76
N TYR A 285 -1.45 8.33 -19.67
CA TYR A 285 -1.26 7.49 -20.85
C TYR A 285 -2.58 6.93 -21.40
N SER A 286 -3.62 6.80 -20.57
CA SER A 286 -4.93 6.31 -21.04
C SER A 286 -5.56 7.29 -22.02
N VAL A 287 -5.53 8.60 -21.73
CA VAL A 287 -6.02 9.66 -22.64
C VAL A 287 -5.31 9.65 -23.99
N GLN A 288 -3.99 9.38 -24.01
CA GLN A 288 -3.21 9.34 -25.26
C GLN A 288 -3.51 8.11 -26.12
N LYS A 289 -3.89 7.00 -25.48
CA LYS A 289 -4.07 5.71 -26.17
C LYS A 289 -5.52 5.44 -26.57
N ARG A 290 -6.48 5.95 -25.80
CA ARG A 290 -7.90 5.59 -25.90
C ARG A 290 -8.73 6.84 -26.27
N PRO A 291 -9.32 6.91 -27.47
CA PRO A 291 -10.08 8.08 -27.93
C PRO A 291 -11.21 8.49 -26.96
N ASP A 292 -11.98 7.52 -26.47
CA ASP A 292 -13.17 7.79 -25.64
C ASP A 292 -12.85 8.07 -24.16
N TYR A 293 -11.57 8.03 -23.76
CA TYR A 293 -11.21 8.14 -22.35
C TYR A 293 -11.47 9.54 -21.79
N LYS A 294 -11.41 10.58 -22.63
CA LYS A 294 -11.74 11.95 -22.20
C LYS A 294 -13.21 12.08 -21.80
N SER A 295 -14.13 11.53 -22.60
CA SER A 295 -15.57 11.48 -22.25
C SER A 295 -15.82 10.68 -20.97
N TYR A 296 -15.06 9.59 -20.76
CA TYR A 296 -15.12 8.84 -19.52
C TYR A 296 -14.61 9.64 -18.31
N GLN A 297 -13.60 10.50 -18.49
CA GLN A 297 -13.11 11.40 -17.43
C GLN A 297 -14.13 12.46 -17.03
N GLU A 298 -14.94 12.92 -17.98
CA GLU A 298 -16.00 13.92 -17.77
C GLU A 298 -17.18 13.31 -17.00
N THR A 299 -17.54 12.06 -17.29
CA THR A 299 -18.77 11.43 -16.77
C THR A 299 -18.59 10.53 -15.54
N THR A 300 -17.38 10.08 -15.21
CA THR A 300 -17.14 9.13 -14.10
C THR A 300 -16.17 9.70 -13.07
N ASN A 301 -16.39 9.45 -11.78
CA ASN A 301 -15.49 9.93 -10.71
C ASN A 301 -14.10 9.28 -10.78
N ILE A 302 -13.03 10.00 -10.41
CA ILE A 302 -11.66 9.44 -10.50
C ILE A 302 -11.41 8.30 -9.50
N PHE A 303 -11.78 8.51 -8.23
CA PHE A 303 -11.34 7.68 -7.12
C PHE A 303 -12.53 7.22 -6.27
N PHE A 304 -13.22 8.16 -5.61
CA PHE A 304 -14.40 7.85 -4.80
C PHE A 304 -15.56 7.36 -5.69
N PRO A 305 -16.07 6.13 -5.49
CA PRO A 305 -17.23 5.63 -6.21
C PRO A 305 -18.45 6.52 -5.97
N GLY A 306 -19.18 6.85 -7.02
CA GLY A 306 -20.39 7.66 -6.92
C GLY A 306 -21.18 7.69 -8.22
N PRO A 307 -22.32 8.40 -8.24
CA PRO A 307 -23.11 8.58 -9.45
C PRO A 307 -22.28 9.25 -10.56
N LYS A 308 -22.69 9.00 -11.81
CA LYS A 308 -22.09 9.68 -12.96
C LYS A 308 -22.31 11.18 -12.86
N LYS A 309 -21.31 11.93 -13.31
CA LYS A 309 -21.37 13.38 -13.42
C LYS A 309 -22.21 13.75 -14.64
N SER A 310 -23.02 14.80 -14.49
CA SER A 310 -23.76 15.46 -15.56
C SER A 310 -22.85 16.40 -16.36
#